data_AF-A0A2E5E1Z0-F1
#
_entry.id   AF-A0A2E5E1Z0-F1
#
_cell.length_a   1.000
_cell.length_b   1.000
_cell.length_c   1.000
_cell.angle_alpha   90.00
_cell.angle_beta   90.00
_cell.angle_gamma   90.00
#
_symmetry.space_group_name_H-M   'P 1'
#
loop_
_entity.id
_entity.type
_entity.pdbx_description
1 polymer ?
#
loop_
_entity_poly.entity_id
_entity_poly.type
_entity_poly.pdbx_seq_one_letter_code
_entity_poly.pdbx_strand_id
1 'polypeptide(L)'
;MNHISRFVWVFGLLLVLMSCKQQDPWHDSEEWDPETTARHLNVLLKAQVDVLQQAVGLDGLPQNLRQELWALLVDECDTGYEVFVRVNRNGRLKQQVCDALNSIVGDLQSRKVLLLEQLQAEGQSSILESTAPSHEAWEVLKPRINGYSVQALQIRCRHPEGYWDWSIPSD
;
A
#
# COMPACT_ATOMS: atom_id res chain seq x y z
N MET A 1 -27.17 24.25 -3.41
CA MET A 1 -25.71 24.28 -3.16
C MET A 1 -25.47 23.69 -1.79
N ASN A 2 -24.91 22.48 -1.75
CA ASN A 2 -25.17 21.48 -0.72
C ASN A 2 -24.33 21.62 0.54
N HIS A 3 -25.01 21.57 1.70
CA HIS A 3 -24.44 21.57 3.04
C HIS A 3 -23.51 20.37 3.34
N ILE A 4 -23.53 19.33 2.51
CA ILE A 4 -22.69 18.13 2.64
C ILE A 4 -21.21 18.44 2.38
N SER A 5 -20.90 19.43 1.53
CA SER A 5 -19.51 19.80 1.23
C SER A 5 -18.81 20.41 2.44
N ARG A 6 -19.50 21.14 3.32
CA ARG A 6 -18.86 21.77 4.50
C ARG A 6 -18.53 20.77 5.62
N PHE A 7 -19.23 19.65 5.71
CA PHE A 7 -19.04 18.67 6.79
C PHE A 7 -17.78 17.81 6.60
N VAL A 8 -17.45 17.46 5.35
CA VAL A 8 -16.24 16.66 5.03
C VAL A 8 -14.96 17.44 5.31
N TRP A 9 -14.95 18.75 5.03
CA TRP A 9 -13.79 19.60 5.31
C TRP A 9 -13.56 19.81 6.81
N VAL A 10 -14.62 19.93 7.61
CA VAL A 10 -14.50 20.09 9.07
C VAL A 10 -14.05 18.80 9.75
N PHE A 11 -14.49 17.63 9.28
CA PHE A 11 -14.05 16.34 9.83
C PHE A 11 -12.60 15.99 9.44
N GLY A 12 -12.19 16.32 8.21
CA GLY A 12 -10.79 16.21 7.78
C GLY A 12 -9.86 17.14 8.57
N LEU A 13 -10.29 18.38 8.85
CA LEU A 13 -9.51 19.31 9.66
C LEU A 13 -9.44 18.88 11.13
N LEU A 14 -10.51 18.30 11.68
CA LEU A 14 -10.55 17.76 13.04
C LEU A 14 -9.66 16.52 13.22
N LEU A 15 -9.57 15.64 12.22
CA LEU A 15 -8.61 14.52 12.25
C LEU A 15 -7.17 15.01 12.17
N VAL A 16 -6.88 16.05 11.37
CA VAL A 16 -5.56 16.70 11.31
C VAL A 16 -5.20 17.38 12.65
N LEU A 17 -6.16 18.01 13.32
CA LEU A 17 -5.94 18.70 14.60
C LEU A 17 -5.93 17.78 15.83
N MET A 18 -6.63 16.62 15.78
CA MET A 18 -6.57 15.62 16.86
C MET A 18 -5.35 14.69 16.78
N SER A 19 -4.61 14.70 15.66
CA SER A 19 -3.27 14.12 15.56
C SER A 19 -2.19 14.94 16.29
N CYS A 20 -2.54 16.10 16.88
CA CYS A 20 -1.65 16.87 17.75
C CYS A 20 -1.48 16.22 19.14
N LYS A 21 -0.82 15.05 19.19
CA LYS A 21 0.05 14.63 20.32
C LYS A 21 1.11 13.58 19.92
N GLN A 22 1.37 13.38 18.64
CA GLN A 22 2.70 12.93 18.20
C GLN A 22 3.45 14.16 17.75
N GLN A 23 4.41 14.61 18.58
CA GLN A 23 5.44 15.54 18.16
C GLN A 23 6.12 14.91 16.92
N ASP A 24 5.84 15.47 15.75
CA ASP A 24 6.30 15.05 14.43
C ASP A 24 5.89 13.62 13.98
N PRO A 25 4.81 13.46 13.20
CA PRO A 25 4.48 12.16 12.59
C PRO A 25 5.54 11.68 11.58
N TRP A 26 6.49 12.55 11.19
CA TRP A 26 7.52 12.29 10.17
C TRP A 26 8.93 12.63 10.65
N HIS A 27 9.20 12.60 11.95
CA HIS A 27 10.59 12.65 12.40
C HIS A 27 11.31 11.40 11.87
N ASP A 28 12.35 11.63 11.08
CA ASP A 28 13.43 10.68 10.82
C ASP A 28 14.14 10.42 12.16
N SER A 29 13.46 9.75 13.11
CA SER A 29 14.13 9.29 14.31
C SER A 29 15.07 8.17 13.89
N GLU A 30 16.28 8.17 14.43
CA GLU A 30 17.22 7.05 14.34
C GLU A 30 16.64 5.74 14.94
N GLU A 31 15.42 5.80 15.48
CA GLU A 31 14.66 4.73 16.13
C GLU A 31 13.59 4.09 15.24
N TRP A 32 13.43 4.52 13.97
CA TRP A 32 12.50 3.84 13.07
C TRP A 32 12.91 2.37 12.89
N ASP A 33 11.98 1.46 13.18
CA ASP A 33 12.17 0.02 13.08
C ASP A 33 11.55 -0.52 11.78
N PRO A 34 12.39 -0.93 10.80
CA PRO A 34 11.93 -1.56 9.57
C PRO A 34 11.10 -2.83 9.79
N GLU A 35 11.37 -3.60 10.85
CA GLU A 35 10.63 -4.83 11.12
C GLU A 35 9.19 -4.54 11.52
N THR A 36 8.96 -3.57 12.41
CA THR A 36 7.60 -3.16 12.79
C THR A 36 6.79 -2.72 11.57
N THR A 37 7.41 -1.96 10.67
CA THR A 37 6.74 -1.53 9.42
C THR A 37 6.46 -2.73 8.50
N ALA A 38 7.42 -3.64 8.34
CA ALA A 38 7.23 -4.86 7.55
C ALA A 38 6.12 -5.75 8.14
N ARG A 39 6.00 -5.84 9.47
CA ARG A 39 4.88 -6.55 10.12
C ARG A 39 3.54 -5.87 9.86
N HIS A 40 3.49 -4.54 9.85
CA HIS A 40 2.26 -3.82 9.50
C HIS A 40 1.84 -4.09 8.05
N LEU A 41 2.76 -3.97 7.10
CA LEU A 41 2.53 -4.34 5.70
C LEU A 41 2.08 -5.80 5.55
N ASN A 42 2.65 -6.71 6.34
CA ASN A 42 2.23 -8.11 6.37
C ASN A 42 0.78 -8.30 6.84
N VAL A 43 0.32 -7.53 7.83
CA VAL A 43 -1.07 -7.55 8.30
C VAL A 43 -2.02 -7.06 7.21
N LEU A 44 -1.70 -5.93 6.57
CA LEU A 44 -2.49 -5.40 5.44
C LEU A 44 -2.58 -6.43 4.31
N LEU A 45 -1.44 -7.02 3.97
CA LEU A 45 -1.35 -8.02 2.91
C LEU A 45 -2.15 -9.28 3.25
N LYS A 46 -2.10 -9.75 4.49
CA LYS A 46 -2.91 -10.87 4.96
C LYS A 46 -4.40 -10.58 4.80
N ALA A 47 -4.86 -9.40 5.23
CA ALA A 47 -6.27 -9.01 5.09
C ALA A 47 -6.70 -8.97 3.62
N GLN A 48 -5.86 -8.43 2.72
CA GLN A 48 -6.15 -8.43 1.29
C GLN A 48 -6.23 -9.86 0.73
N VAL A 49 -5.30 -10.73 1.14
CA VAL A 49 -5.29 -12.15 0.76
C VAL A 49 -6.56 -12.86 1.25
N ASP A 50 -7.04 -12.56 2.45
CA ASP A 50 -8.27 -13.12 3.01
C ASP A 50 -9.51 -12.64 2.25
N VAL A 51 -9.55 -11.36 1.82
CA VAL A 51 -10.62 -10.82 0.96
C VAL A 51 -10.58 -11.45 -0.44
N LEU A 52 -9.40 -11.57 -1.05
CA LEU A 52 -9.23 -12.18 -2.37
C LEU A 52 -9.62 -13.67 -2.36
N GLN A 53 -9.32 -14.41 -1.29
CA GLN A 53 -9.76 -15.80 -1.13
C GLN A 53 -11.28 -15.93 -1.07
N GLN A 54 -11.96 -15.01 -0.38
CA GLN A 54 -13.42 -14.99 -0.34
C GLN A 54 -14.04 -14.70 -1.71
N ALA A 55 -13.31 -14.02 -2.60
CA ALA A 55 -13.76 -13.72 -3.95
C ALA A 55 -13.63 -14.90 -4.94
N VAL A 56 -12.79 -15.91 -4.62
CA VAL A 56 -12.62 -17.08 -5.48
C VAL A 56 -13.93 -17.83 -5.62
N GLY A 57 -14.34 -18.11 -6.87
CA GLY A 57 -15.59 -18.80 -7.17
C GLY A 57 -16.86 -17.93 -7.03
N LEU A 58 -16.74 -16.64 -6.73
CA LEU A 58 -17.85 -15.69 -6.85
C LEU A 58 -17.96 -15.15 -8.29
N ASP A 59 -19.18 -14.77 -8.69
CA ASP A 59 -19.41 -14.02 -9.94
C ASP A 59 -19.07 -12.54 -9.74
N GLY A 60 -17.77 -12.24 -9.67
CA GLY A 60 -17.22 -10.92 -9.34
C GLY A 60 -17.22 -10.59 -7.85
N LEU A 61 -16.68 -9.42 -7.49
CA LEU A 61 -16.53 -9.02 -6.08
C LEU A 61 -17.77 -8.29 -5.56
N PRO A 62 -18.42 -8.80 -4.50
CA PRO A 62 -19.46 -8.09 -3.77
C PRO A 62 -19.02 -6.68 -3.35
N GLN A 63 -19.96 -5.73 -3.32
CA GLN A 63 -19.65 -4.32 -3.06
C GLN A 63 -18.91 -4.09 -1.72
N ASN A 64 -19.27 -4.83 -0.67
CA ASN A 64 -18.59 -4.75 0.62
C ASN A 64 -17.12 -5.19 0.53
N LEU A 65 -16.84 -6.31 -0.14
CA LEU A 65 -15.47 -6.82 -0.33
C LEU A 65 -14.65 -5.89 -1.23
N ARG A 66 -15.28 -5.25 -2.22
CA ARG A 66 -14.62 -4.22 -3.04
C ARG A 66 -14.17 -3.02 -2.22
N GLN A 67 -15.06 -2.50 -1.36
CA GLN A 67 -14.75 -1.36 -0.50
C GLN A 67 -13.66 -1.70 0.50
N GLU A 68 -13.70 -2.90 1.09
CA GLU A 68 -12.67 -3.39 2.00
C GLU A 68 -11.32 -3.54 1.30
N LEU A 69 -11.28 -4.22 0.15
CA LEU A 69 -10.05 -4.38 -0.63
C LEU A 69 -9.49 -3.03 -1.10
N TRP A 70 -10.35 -2.08 -1.50
CA TRP A 70 -9.93 -0.74 -1.85
C TRP A 70 -9.28 -0.01 -0.69
N ALA A 71 -9.89 -0.02 0.50
CA ALA A 71 -9.31 0.61 1.69
C ALA A 71 -7.95 0.00 2.04
N LEU A 72 -7.84 -1.32 2.02
CA LEU A 72 -6.58 -2.02 2.29
C LEU A 72 -5.48 -1.70 1.26
N LEU A 73 -5.83 -1.50 -0.02
CA LEU A 73 -4.88 -1.10 -1.06
C LEU A 73 -4.38 0.34 -0.86
N VAL A 74 -5.26 1.25 -0.42
CA VAL A 74 -4.88 2.61 -0.07
C VAL A 74 -3.91 2.60 1.11
N ASP A 75 -4.23 1.88 2.18
CA ASP A 75 -3.38 1.77 3.37
C ASP A 75 -2.02 1.15 3.06
N GLU A 76 -1.98 0.11 2.22
CA GLU A 76 -0.74 -0.51 1.74
C GLU A 76 0.14 0.50 1.00
N CYS A 77 -0.46 1.28 0.10
CA CYS A 77 0.26 2.27 -0.69
C CYS A 77 0.79 3.42 0.17
N ASP A 78 -0.01 3.92 1.10
CA ASP A 78 0.39 5.04 1.97
C ASP A 78 1.51 4.60 2.93
N THR A 79 1.40 3.40 3.52
CA THR A 79 2.48 2.80 4.34
C THR A 79 3.75 2.61 3.52
N GLY A 80 3.63 2.07 2.30
CA GLY A 80 4.81 1.83 1.47
C GLY A 80 5.42 3.12 0.90
N TYR A 81 4.63 4.18 0.73
CA TYR A 81 5.14 5.51 0.38
C TYR A 81 5.99 6.08 1.53
N GLU A 82 5.54 5.92 2.77
CA GLU A 82 6.33 6.29 3.95
C GLU A 82 7.69 5.55 3.96
N VAL A 83 7.68 4.22 3.78
CA VAL A 83 8.91 3.41 3.69
C VAL A 83 9.85 3.98 2.63
N PHE A 84 9.33 4.25 1.43
CA PHE A 84 10.11 4.80 0.32
C PHE A 84 10.74 6.16 0.67
N VAL A 85 9.98 7.07 1.26
CA VAL A 85 10.48 8.40 1.65
C VAL A 85 11.57 8.28 2.71
N ARG A 86 11.38 7.46 3.75
CA ARG A 86 12.37 7.26 4.82
C ARG A 86 13.66 6.65 4.30
N VAL A 87 13.56 5.65 3.43
CA VAL A 87 14.74 5.00 2.82
C VAL A 87 15.51 5.95 1.90
N ASN A 88 14.82 6.81 1.14
CA ASN A 88 15.51 7.81 0.30
C ASN A 88 16.22 8.88 1.13
N ARG A 89 15.63 9.30 2.25
CA ARG A 89 16.28 10.27 3.16
C ARG A 89 17.45 9.66 3.91
N ASN A 90 17.35 8.37 4.26
CA ASN A 90 18.40 7.65 4.96
C ASN A 90 18.68 6.30 4.29
N GLY A 91 19.61 6.33 3.33
CA GLY A 91 20.02 5.15 2.57
C GLY A 91 20.62 4.02 3.41
N ARG A 92 21.01 4.25 4.67
CA ARG A 92 21.51 3.19 5.56
C ARG A 92 20.41 2.19 5.94
N LEU A 93 19.15 2.59 5.85
CA LEU A 93 18.00 1.74 6.15
C LEU A 93 17.69 0.72 5.05
N LYS A 94 18.26 0.90 3.84
CA LYS A 94 17.96 0.07 2.65
C LYS A 94 18.07 -1.43 2.94
N GLN A 95 19.20 -1.86 3.49
CA GLN A 95 19.44 -3.28 3.73
C GLN A 95 18.47 -3.84 4.78
N GLN A 96 18.27 -3.12 5.88
CA GLN A 96 17.37 -3.55 6.97
C GLN A 96 15.92 -3.68 6.47
N VAL A 97 15.45 -2.74 5.65
CA VAL A 97 14.12 -2.80 5.04
C VAL A 97 14.00 -3.99 4.09
N CYS A 98 15.00 -4.22 3.24
CA CYS A 98 14.96 -5.34 2.31
C CYS A 98 15.00 -6.70 3.02
N ASP A 99 15.81 -6.84 4.05
CA ASP A 99 15.87 -8.05 4.87
C ASP A 99 14.53 -8.30 5.57
N ALA A 100 13.95 -7.27 6.19
CA ALA A 100 12.64 -7.37 6.85
C ALA A 100 11.50 -7.71 5.88
N LEU A 101 11.42 -7.04 4.73
CA LEU A 101 10.40 -7.30 3.71
C LEU A 101 10.50 -8.73 3.15
N ASN A 102 11.71 -9.20 2.86
CA ASN A 102 11.92 -10.54 2.33
C ASN A 102 11.60 -11.61 3.38
N SER A 103 12.00 -11.40 4.64
CA SER A 103 11.79 -12.37 5.72
C SER A 103 10.34 -12.45 6.18
N ILE A 104 9.59 -11.35 6.17
CA ILE A 104 8.26 -11.28 6.79
C ILE A 104 7.15 -11.36 5.75
N VAL A 105 7.33 -10.72 4.60
CA VAL A 105 6.25 -10.46 3.64
C VAL A 105 6.31 -11.37 2.41
N GLY A 106 7.47 -11.99 2.13
CA GLY A 106 7.74 -12.77 0.91
C GLY A 106 6.69 -13.81 0.56
N ASP A 107 6.31 -14.66 1.52
CA ASP A 107 5.37 -15.76 1.29
C ASP A 107 3.94 -15.26 1.01
N LEU A 108 3.46 -14.29 1.80
CA LEU A 108 2.12 -13.74 1.61
C LEU A 108 2.00 -12.97 0.30
N GLN A 109 3.05 -12.26 -0.13
CA GLN A 109 3.02 -11.54 -1.40
C GLN A 109 2.95 -12.50 -2.57
N SER A 110 3.68 -13.62 -2.51
CA SER A 110 3.60 -14.68 -3.51
C SER A 110 2.18 -15.26 -3.57
N ARG A 111 1.54 -15.49 -2.41
CA ARG A 111 0.16 -15.97 -2.34
C ARG A 111 -0.85 -14.97 -2.90
N LYS A 112 -0.71 -13.67 -2.61
CA LYS A 112 -1.56 -12.61 -3.20
C LYS A 112 -1.49 -12.64 -4.73
N VAL A 113 -0.28 -12.74 -5.29
CA VAL A 113 -0.08 -12.81 -6.75
C VAL A 113 -0.79 -14.01 -7.34
N LEU A 114 -0.63 -15.21 -6.77
CA LEU A 114 -1.31 -16.42 -7.25
C LEU A 114 -2.84 -16.30 -7.23
N LEU A 115 -3.42 -15.68 -6.19
CA LEU A 115 -4.85 -15.45 -6.11
C LEU A 115 -5.34 -14.47 -7.19
N LEU A 116 -4.59 -13.39 -7.42
CA LEU A 116 -4.90 -12.44 -8.48
C LEU A 116 -4.84 -13.09 -9.87
N GLU A 117 -3.83 -13.92 -10.12
CA GLU A 117 -3.70 -14.69 -11.37
C GLU A 117 -4.87 -15.66 -11.56
N GLN A 118 -5.27 -16.36 -10.50
CA GLN A 118 -6.43 -17.25 -10.54
C GLN A 118 -7.73 -16.49 -10.87
N LEU A 119 -7.99 -15.37 -10.18
CA LEU A 119 -9.19 -14.56 -10.40
C LEU A 119 -9.20 -13.97 -11.83
N GLN A 120 -8.04 -13.58 -12.35
CA GLN A 120 -7.92 -13.13 -13.75
C GLN A 120 -8.24 -14.26 -14.75
N ALA A 121 -7.75 -15.49 -14.49
CA ALA A 121 -8.04 -16.65 -15.34
C ALA A 121 -9.53 -17.05 -15.33
N GLU A 122 -10.23 -16.81 -14.22
CA GLU A 122 -11.67 -16.99 -14.08
C GLU A 122 -12.50 -15.89 -14.77
N GLY A 123 -11.86 -14.98 -15.53
CA GLY A 123 -12.55 -13.93 -16.29
C GLY A 123 -12.84 -12.66 -15.48
N GLN A 124 -12.32 -12.55 -14.24
CA GLN A 124 -12.42 -11.33 -13.42
C GLN A 124 -11.27 -10.35 -13.72
N SER A 125 -10.99 -10.14 -15.02
CA SER A 125 -9.73 -9.62 -15.54
C SER A 125 -9.39 -8.16 -15.19
N SER A 126 -10.22 -7.47 -14.41
CA SER A 126 -9.85 -6.18 -13.81
C SER A 126 -10.26 -6.08 -12.34
N ILE A 127 -10.02 -7.12 -11.54
CA ILE A 127 -10.34 -7.12 -10.12
C ILE A 127 -9.92 -5.81 -9.41
N LEU A 128 -8.71 -5.32 -9.66
CA LEU A 128 -8.23 -4.05 -9.10
C LEU A 128 -9.04 -2.84 -9.59
N GLU A 129 -9.34 -2.75 -10.88
CA GLU A 129 -10.16 -1.65 -11.42
C GLU A 129 -11.60 -1.72 -10.92
N SER A 130 -12.15 -2.93 -10.78
CA SER A 130 -13.50 -3.15 -10.30
C SER A 130 -13.66 -2.88 -8.81
N THR A 131 -12.56 -2.93 -8.01
CA THR A 131 -12.56 -2.57 -6.59
C THR A 131 -12.64 -1.08 -6.35
N ALA A 132 -12.19 -0.26 -7.30
CA ALA A 132 -12.22 1.18 -7.16
C ALA A 132 -13.68 1.69 -7.07
N PRO A 133 -13.97 2.65 -6.18
CA PRO A 133 -15.31 3.21 -6.07
C PRO A 133 -15.71 4.01 -7.33
N SER A 134 -14.74 4.49 -8.11
CA SER A 134 -14.95 5.11 -9.42
C SER A 134 -13.69 4.98 -10.29
N HIS A 135 -13.82 5.29 -11.59
CA HIS A 135 -12.69 5.33 -12.52
C HIS A 135 -11.67 6.41 -12.14
N GLU A 136 -12.12 7.58 -11.72
CA GLU A 136 -11.24 8.66 -11.27
C GLU A 136 -10.43 8.24 -10.03
N ALA A 137 -11.05 7.51 -9.10
CA ALA A 137 -10.36 6.97 -7.94
C ALA A 137 -9.27 5.97 -8.36
N TRP A 138 -9.55 5.12 -9.35
CA TRP A 138 -8.57 4.19 -9.93
C TRP A 138 -7.37 4.92 -10.53
N GLU A 139 -7.60 5.95 -11.36
CA GLU A 139 -6.52 6.70 -11.99
C GLU A 139 -5.62 7.43 -10.97
N VAL A 140 -6.16 7.79 -9.80
CA VAL A 140 -5.37 8.34 -8.69
C VAL A 140 -4.54 7.27 -7.97
N LEU A 141 -5.11 6.08 -7.74
CA LEU A 141 -4.46 5.03 -6.95
C LEU A 141 -3.47 4.20 -7.77
N LYS A 142 -3.73 3.95 -9.05
CA LYS A 142 -2.92 3.10 -9.93
C LYS A 142 -1.43 3.47 -9.94
N PRO A 143 -1.02 4.74 -10.08
CA PRO A 143 0.39 5.12 -9.96
C PRO A 143 0.99 4.80 -8.58
N ARG A 144 0.20 4.91 -7.51
CA ARG A 144 0.65 4.61 -6.14
C ARG A 144 0.84 3.11 -5.93
N ILE A 145 -0.04 2.26 -6.46
CA ILE A 145 0.12 0.80 -6.42
C ILE A 145 1.43 0.41 -7.12
N ASN A 146 1.68 0.96 -8.30
CA ASN A 146 2.90 0.67 -9.07
C ASN A 146 4.16 1.24 -8.39
N GLY A 147 4.01 2.35 -7.67
CA GLY A 147 5.11 3.06 -7.04
C GLY A 147 5.47 2.53 -5.65
N TYR A 148 4.49 2.21 -4.82
CA TYR A 148 4.65 2.17 -3.37
C TYR A 148 4.03 0.95 -2.70
N SER A 149 3.27 0.11 -3.41
CA SER A 149 2.79 -1.16 -2.84
C SER A 149 3.93 -2.07 -2.38
N VAL A 150 3.62 -3.07 -1.55
CA VAL A 150 4.57 -4.10 -1.10
C VAL A 150 5.29 -4.73 -2.29
N GLN A 151 4.56 -5.03 -3.36
CA GLN A 151 5.15 -5.60 -4.58
C GLN A 151 6.22 -4.67 -5.16
N ALA A 152 5.91 -3.38 -5.26
CA ALA A 152 6.84 -2.39 -5.77
C ALA A 152 8.09 -2.24 -4.88
N LEU A 153 7.92 -2.33 -3.56
CA LEU A 153 9.03 -2.30 -2.60
C LEU A 153 9.92 -3.56 -2.72
N GLN A 154 9.32 -4.74 -2.85
CA GLN A 154 10.06 -5.99 -3.03
C GLN A 154 10.83 -6.03 -4.36
N ILE A 155 10.25 -5.52 -5.44
CA ILE A 155 10.95 -5.39 -6.73
C ILE A 155 12.20 -4.54 -6.56
N ARG A 156 12.09 -3.38 -5.89
CA ARG A 156 13.24 -2.52 -5.58
C ARG A 156 14.33 -3.26 -4.82
N CYS A 157 13.97 -4.06 -3.81
CA CYS A 157 14.94 -4.88 -3.08
C CYS A 157 15.67 -5.93 -3.93
N ARG A 158 15.16 -6.31 -5.10
CA ARG A 158 15.83 -7.25 -6.03
C ARG A 158 16.75 -6.55 -7.03
N HIS A 159 16.66 -5.23 -7.18
CA HIS A 159 17.58 -4.50 -8.05
C HIS A 159 18.96 -4.39 -7.41
N PRO A 160 20.06 -4.43 -8.18
CA PRO A 160 21.42 -4.32 -7.65
C PRO A 160 21.65 -3.06 -6.82
N GLU A 161 20.94 -1.98 -7.16
CA GLU A 161 21.02 -0.68 -6.48
C GLU A 161 19.88 -0.44 -5.49
N GLY A 162 19.03 -1.45 -5.29
CA GLY A 162 17.93 -1.42 -4.34
C GLY A 162 16.91 -0.32 -4.67
N TYR A 163 16.58 0.45 -3.64
CA TYR A 163 15.87 1.72 -3.75
C TYR A 163 16.79 2.75 -4.43
N TRP A 164 16.69 2.84 -5.75
CA TRP A 164 17.37 3.88 -6.53
C TRP A 164 16.89 5.26 -6.08
N ASP A 165 17.83 6.19 -5.91
CA ASP A 165 17.52 7.58 -5.58
C ASP A 165 17.07 8.33 -6.84
N TRP A 166 15.76 8.42 -7.03
CA TRP A 166 15.17 9.17 -8.15
C TRP A 166 15.31 10.69 -8.00
N SER A 167 15.93 11.18 -6.92
CA SER A 167 16.24 12.60 -6.73
C SER A 167 17.60 13.03 -7.32
N ILE A 168 18.40 12.08 -7.81
CA ILE A 168 19.60 12.37 -8.61
C ILE A 168 19.19 12.22 -10.08
N PRO A 169 19.23 13.29 -10.90
CA PRO A 169 18.95 13.18 -12.32
C PRO A 169 19.89 12.14 -12.93
N SER A 170 19.35 11.22 -13.72
CA SER A 170 20.16 10.42 -14.63
C SER A 170 20.75 11.39 -15.66
N ASP A 171 22.07 11.60 -15.61
CA ASP A 171 22.83 12.23 -16.69
C ASP A 171 22.54 11.54 -18.04
#